data_AF-A0AA92I4F4-F1
#
_entry.id   AF-A0AA92I4F4-F1
#
_cell.length_a   1.000
_cell.length_b   1.000
_cell.length_c   1.000
_cell.angle_alpha   90.00
_cell.angle_beta   90.00
_cell.angle_gamma   90.00
#
_symmetry.space_group_name_H-M   'P 1'
#
loop_
_entity.id
_entity.type
_entity.pdbx_description
1 polymer ?
#
loop_
_entity_poly.entity_id
_entity_poly.type
_entity_poly.pdbx_seq_one_letter_code
_entity_poly.pdbx_strand_id
1 'polypeptide(L)'
;MTTDQSPILVWFRNDLRLADNPALSAAAEDGAPVIPVYIREKDAHDPWLPGAASRWWLHGSLERLGKALAKLGSPLVLRSGDPAAVLAALAEETGADTVLCNRRAGPTAIARDRRVGERLSARGVTVHPHNAALLFEPGSIRTKSDTPFRVFTPFWKALLSMPEPPHPTHAPGKLTPPAKPVSSESLKDWGLLPTAPDWAGGLRERWEPGEEAARERLADFLDGPVAAYPAERDRPDHDGTSAMSPHLAFGEIGPRQIWHATRHAADQRHELAAGAEAFLRELGWREFNHHLLREEPGIPDTPLDARFARFPWRTDKAGLRAWQRGRTGYPIVDAGMRQLWQTGWMHNRVRMIVGSFLIKDLLIPWQEGEAWFWDTLVDADIANNAGNWQWVAGCGADAAPFFRVFNPILQGEKFDPEGNYVRRYVPELEKLPNRWIHKPWEAPDEALRQAGVKLGKDYPRPIVDHGTARDRALAAFQEIKKAGD
;
A
#
# COMPACT_ATOMS: atom_id res chain seq x y z
N MET A 1 -17.47 -22.22 -35.38
CA MET A 1 -16.74 -23.39 -34.88
C MET A 1 -16.65 -23.23 -33.38
N THR A 2 -17.48 -23.95 -32.63
CA THR A 2 -17.35 -24.05 -31.17
C THR A 2 -16.10 -24.89 -30.92
N THR A 3 -15.05 -24.28 -30.39
CA THR A 3 -13.84 -25.00 -29.99
C THR A 3 -14.22 -25.96 -28.87
N ASP A 4 -13.90 -27.24 -29.07
CA ASP A 4 -14.13 -28.35 -28.11
C ASP A 4 -13.10 -28.30 -26.95
N GLN A 5 -12.62 -27.10 -26.62
CA GLN A 5 -11.57 -26.87 -25.63
C GLN A 5 -12.20 -26.53 -24.27
N SER A 6 -11.67 -27.15 -23.22
CA SER A 6 -12.03 -26.86 -21.83
C SER A 6 -11.85 -25.36 -21.54
N PRO A 7 -12.81 -24.69 -20.88
CA PRO A 7 -12.63 -23.30 -20.49
C PRO A 7 -11.47 -23.11 -19.51
N ILE A 8 -10.86 -21.93 -19.53
CA ILE A 8 -9.82 -21.50 -18.59
C ILE A 8 -10.42 -20.52 -17.59
N LEU A 9 -10.26 -20.79 -16.29
CA LEU A 9 -10.58 -19.81 -15.24
C LEU A 9 -9.38 -18.87 -15.06
N VAL A 10 -9.61 -17.56 -15.14
CA VAL A 10 -8.60 -16.55 -14.79
C VAL A 10 -8.98 -15.93 -13.46
N TRP A 11 -8.25 -16.27 -12.40
CA TRP A 11 -8.58 -15.85 -11.03
C TRP A 11 -7.87 -14.53 -10.68
N PHE A 12 -8.62 -13.43 -10.72
CA PHE A 12 -8.19 -12.08 -10.36
C PHE A 12 -8.26 -11.86 -8.83
N ARG A 13 -7.27 -11.11 -8.31
CA ARG A 13 -7.10 -10.70 -6.91
C ARG A 13 -6.50 -9.28 -6.82
N ASN A 14 -5.18 -9.14 -6.65
CA ASN A 14 -4.45 -7.86 -6.55
C ASN A 14 -3.73 -7.54 -7.87
N ASP A 15 -4.41 -7.80 -8.98
CA ASP A 15 -3.93 -7.75 -10.37
C ASP A 15 -5.07 -7.27 -11.29
N LEU A 16 -5.82 -6.26 -10.83
CA LEU A 16 -7.08 -5.79 -11.43
C LEU A 16 -6.86 -4.93 -12.68
N ARG A 17 -6.15 -5.50 -13.67
CA ARG A 17 -5.79 -4.88 -14.95
C ARG A 17 -5.80 -5.89 -16.10
N LEU A 18 -5.91 -5.39 -17.31
CA LEU A 18 -5.87 -6.18 -18.54
C LEU A 18 -4.49 -6.18 -19.18
N ALA A 19 -3.79 -5.05 -19.20
CA ALA A 19 -2.43 -4.94 -19.72
C ALA A 19 -1.41 -5.48 -18.72
N ASP A 20 -0.30 -6.04 -19.23
CA ASP A 20 0.76 -6.64 -18.41
C ASP A 20 0.23 -7.62 -17.35
N ASN A 21 -0.78 -8.42 -17.71
CA ASN A 21 -1.36 -9.45 -16.86
C ASN A 21 -1.04 -10.83 -17.44
N PRO A 22 0.05 -11.49 -16.99
CA PRO A 22 0.50 -12.77 -17.55
C PRO A 22 -0.55 -13.88 -17.52
N ALA A 23 -1.33 -14.00 -16.44
CA ALA A 23 -2.40 -14.99 -16.35
C ALA A 23 -3.49 -14.75 -17.42
N LEU A 24 -3.88 -13.49 -17.63
CA LEU A 24 -4.86 -13.14 -18.66
C LEU A 24 -4.29 -13.27 -20.07
N SER A 25 -3.05 -12.82 -20.31
CA SER A 25 -2.37 -12.96 -21.60
C SER A 25 -2.24 -14.43 -22.01
N ALA A 26 -1.79 -15.30 -21.09
CA ALA A 26 -1.70 -16.73 -21.34
C ALA A 26 -3.07 -17.37 -21.65
N ALA A 27 -4.14 -16.95 -20.95
CA ALA A 27 -5.50 -17.42 -21.24
C ALA A 27 -5.97 -17.02 -22.64
N ALA A 28 -5.68 -15.78 -23.04
CA ALA A 28 -6.10 -15.24 -24.33
C ALA A 28 -5.33 -15.86 -25.51
N GLU A 29 -4.05 -16.20 -25.31
CA GLU A 29 -3.19 -16.82 -26.33
C GLU A 29 -3.54 -18.30 -26.59
N ASP A 30 -4.06 -19.02 -25.59
CA ASP A 30 -4.47 -20.42 -25.72
C ASP A 30 -5.66 -20.62 -26.70
N GLY A 31 -6.55 -19.62 -26.78
CA GLY A 31 -7.72 -19.63 -27.66
C GLY A 31 -8.96 -20.34 -27.09
N ALA A 32 -8.83 -21.04 -25.96
CA ALA A 32 -9.96 -21.61 -25.22
C ALA A 32 -10.91 -20.54 -24.66
N PRO A 33 -12.15 -20.92 -24.30
CA PRO A 33 -13.06 -20.01 -23.61
C PRO A 33 -12.49 -19.52 -22.28
N VAL A 34 -12.47 -18.21 -22.06
CA VAL A 34 -11.91 -17.59 -20.85
C VAL A 34 -13.03 -17.13 -19.93
N ILE A 35 -12.93 -17.50 -18.66
CA ILE A 35 -13.87 -17.14 -17.59
C ILE A 35 -13.09 -16.34 -16.54
N PRO A 36 -13.13 -15.00 -16.59
CA PRO A 36 -12.56 -14.15 -15.55
C PRO A 36 -13.36 -14.30 -14.25
N VAL A 37 -12.69 -14.55 -13.14
CA VAL A 37 -13.32 -14.75 -11.83
C VAL A 37 -12.64 -13.88 -10.78
N TYR A 38 -13.43 -13.19 -9.97
CA TYR A 38 -12.96 -12.60 -8.71
C TYR A 38 -13.74 -13.22 -7.55
N ILE A 39 -13.01 -13.61 -6.51
CA ILE A 39 -13.58 -14.26 -5.32
C ILE A 39 -13.40 -13.33 -4.13
N ARG A 40 -14.51 -12.88 -3.53
CA ARG A 40 -14.49 -12.26 -2.20
C ARG A 40 -14.21 -13.33 -1.17
N GLU A 41 -12.93 -13.45 -0.84
CA GLU A 41 -12.41 -14.39 0.14
C GLU A 41 -13.07 -14.13 1.50
N LYS A 42 -13.57 -15.20 2.13
CA LYS A 42 -14.11 -15.14 3.50
C LYS A 42 -13.28 -16.05 4.38
N ASP A 43 -12.42 -15.44 5.19
CA ASP A 43 -11.61 -16.16 6.16
C ASP A 43 -11.59 -15.34 7.46
N ALA A 44 -12.34 -15.79 8.46
CA ALA A 44 -12.45 -15.08 9.74
C ALA A 44 -11.13 -15.03 10.53
N HIS A 45 -10.14 -15.83 10.12
CA HIS A 45 -8.82 -15.90 10.74
C HIS A 45 -7.73 -15.21 9.93
N ASP A 46 -8.05 -14.62 8.77
CA ASP A 46 -7.09 -13.84 7.98
C ASP A 46 -7.16 -12.37 8.40
N PRO A 47 -6.21 -11.86 9.20
CA PRO A 47 -6.20 -10.46 9.61
C PRO A 47 -5.92 -9.52 8.42
N TRP A 48 -5.46 -10.05 7.29
CA TRP A 48 -5.06 -9.32 6.10
C TRP A 48 -6.17 -9.26 5.04
N LEU A 49 -7.43 -9.49 5.43
CA LEU A 49 -8.55 -9.12 4.56
C LEU A 49 -8.60 -7.59 4.38
N PRO A 50 -9.09 -7.08 3.24
CA PRO A 50 -9.07 -5.64 2.95
C PRO A 50 -9.75 -4.79 4.03
N GLY A 51 -9.05 -3.75 4.49
CA GLY A 51 -9.55 -2.73 5.40
C GLY A 51 -10.68 -1.87 4.83
N ALA A 52 -11.26 -0.97 5.63
CA ALA A 52 -12.37 -0.12 5.21
C ALA A 52 -12.08 0.70 3.95
N ALA A 53 -10.95 1.42 3.91
CA ALA A 53 -10.55 2.20 2.75
C ALA A 53 -10.23 1.31 1.53
N SER A 54 -9.57 0.18 1.76
CA SER A 54 -9.26 -0.80 0.71
C SER A 54 -10.53 -1.42 0.10
N ARG A 55 -11.58 -1.68 0.90
CA ARG A 55 -12.88 -2.16 0.39
C ARG A 55 -13.58 -1.13 -0.49
N TRP A 56 -13.53 0.15 -0.11
CA TRP A 56 -14.04 1.24 -0.94
C TRP A 56 -13.33 1.27 -2.30
N TRP A 57 -11.99 1.21 -2.30
CA TRP A 57 -11.19 1.19 -3.53
C TRP A 57 -11.54 -0.02 -4.39
N LEU A 58 -11.53 -1.22 -3.80
CA LEU A 58 -11.82 -2.49 -4.44
C LEU A 58 -13.17 -2.46 -5.19
N HIS A 59 -14.20 -1.85 -4.60
CA HIS A 59 -15.49 -1.72 -5.28
C HIS A 59 -15.35 -0.97 -6.62
N GLY A 60 -14.67 0.18 -6.61
CA GLY A 60 -14.44 0.97 -7.83
C GLY A 60 -13.60 0.20 -8.86
N SER A 61 -12.56 -0.50 -8.41
CA SER A 61 -11.69 -1.31 -9.28
C SER A 61 -12.46 -2.45 -9.94
N LEU A 62 -13.25 -3.22 -9.18
CA LEU A 62 -14.02 -4.35 -9.70
C LEU A 62 -15.12 -3.91 -10.67
N GLU A 63 -15.77 -2.77 -10.40
CA GLU A 63 -16.77 -2.23 -11.33
C GLU A 63 -16.14 -1.92 -12.69
N ARG A 64 -14.96 -1.28 -12.70
CA ARG A 64 -14.27 -0.90 -13.93
C ARG A 64 -13.63 -2.08 -14.65
N LEU A 65 -13.01 -2.99 -13.92
CA LEU A 65 -12.50 -4.25 -14.47
C LEU A 65 -13.64 -5.06 -15.09
N GLY A 66 -14.78 -5.17 -14.41
CA GLY A 66 -15.97 -5.84 -14.93
C GLY A 66 -16.48 -5.23 -16.23
N LYS A 67 -16.56 -3.89 -16.31
CA LYS A 67 -16.91 -3.17 -17.56
C LYS A 67 -15.89 -3.42 -18.67
N ALA A 68 -14.59 -3.43 -18.36
CA ALA A 68 -13.53 -3.64 -19.34
C ALA A 68 -13.53 -5.08 -19.89
N LEU A 69 -13.66 -6.08 -19.03
CA LEU A 69 -13.76 -7.49 -19.40
C LEU A 69 -15.03 -7.79 -20.21
N ALA A 70 -16.17 -7.18 -19.86
CA ALA A 70 -17.39 -7.30 -20.65
C ALA A 70 -17.22 -6.76 -22.09
N LYS A 71 -16.48 -5.66 -22.27
CA LYS A 71 -16.14 -5.13 -23.61
C LYS A 71 -15.26 -6.08 -24.42
N LEU A 72 -14.40 -6.88 -23.76
CA LEU A 72 -13.61 -7.91 -24.41
C LEU A 72 -14.39 -9.19 -24.76
N GLY A 73 -15.62 -9.32 -24.26
CA GLY A 73 -16.52 -10.43 -24.58
C GLY A 73 -16.73 -11.43 -23.45
N SER A 74 -15.91 -11.42 -22.39
CA SER A 74 -16.03 -12.33 -21.24
C SER A 74 -16.22 -11.53 -19.94
N PRO A 75 -17.46 -11.33 -19.47
CA PRO A 75 -17.73 -10.57 -18.24
C PRO A 75 -17.08 -11.19 -16.99
N LEU A 76 -16.76 -10.34 -16.00
CA LEU A 76 -16.21 -10.78 -14.72
C LEU A 76 -17.26 -11.53 -13.90
N VAL A 77 -16.93 -12.76 -13.52
CA VAL A 77 -17.72 -13.59 -12.61
C VAL A 77 -17.34 -13.29 -11.17
N LEU A 78 -18.32 -12.88 -10.36
CA LEU A 78 -18.16 -12.63 -8.94
C LEU A 78 -18.66 -13.82 -8.10
N ARG A 79 -17.86 -14.24 -7.12
CA ARG A 79 -18.19 -15.27 -6.13
C ARG A 79 -17.71 -14.85 -4.74
N SER A 80 -18.28 -15.43 -3.69
CA SER A 80 -17.82 -15.28 -2.32
C SER A 80 -17.55 -16.64 -1.67
N GLY A 81 -16.51 -16.76 -0.85
CA GLY A 81 -16.27 -17.97 -0.04
C GLY A 81 -14.81 -18.39 0.08
N ASP A 82 -14.59 -19.66 0.41
CA ASP A 82 -13.27 -20.30 0.35
C ASP A 82 -12.86 -20.49 -1.12
N PRO A 83 -11.75 -19.89 -1.58
CA PRO A 83 -11.38 -19.96 -3.01
C PRO A 83 -11.19 -21.38 -3.52
N ALA A 84 -10.70 -22.30 -2.68
CA ALA A 84 -10.50 -23.69 -3.09
C ALA A 84 -11.84 -24.39 -3.35
N ALA A 85 -12.86 -24.17 -2.51
CA ALA A 85 -14.21 -24.67 -2.75
C ALA A 85 -14.88 -24.00 -3.96
N VAL A 86 -14.77 -22.68 -4.08
CA VAL A 86 -15.40 -21.90 -5.15
C VAL A 86 -14.84 -22.25 -6.52
N LEU A 87 -13.51 -22.29 -6.67
CA LEU A 87 -12.87 -22.65 -7.94
C LEU A 87 -13.16 -24.09 -8.34
N ALA A 88 -13.23 -25.00 -7.35
CA ALA A 88 -13.57 -26.39 -7.62
C ALA A 88 -15.02 -26.55 -8.10
N ALA A 89 -15.96 -25.78 -7.53
CA ALA A 89 -17.36 -25.76 -7.98
C ALA A 89 -17.50 -25.11 -9.36
N LEU A 90 -16.75 -24.03 -9.65
CA LEU A 90 -16.73 -23.41 -10.97
C LEU A 90 -16.16 -24.36 -12.03
N ALA A 91 -15.06 -25.07 -11.72
CA ALA A 91 -14.49 -26.06 -12.61
C ALA A 91 -15.50 -27.17 -12.96
N GLU A 92 -16.26 -27.66 -11.97
CA GLU A 92 -17.35 -28.61 -12.19
C GLU A 92 -18.51 -28.01 -13.01
N GLU A 93 -18.90 -26.75 -12.74
CA GLU A 93 -19.98 -26.04 -13.44
C GLU A 93 -19.65 -25.83 -14.93
N THR A 94 -18.39 -25.50 -15.24
CA THR A 94 -17.98 -25.03 -16.57
C THR A 94 -17.21 -26.07 -17.38
N GLY A 95 -16.75 -27.15 -16.74
CA GLY A 95 -15.82 -28.12 -17.35
C GLY A 95 -14.40 -27.58 -17.50
N ALA A 96 -14.01 -26.58 -16.71
CA ALA A 96 -12.66 -26.03 -16.76
C ALA A 96 -11.67 -27.01 -16.11
N ASP A 97 -10.55 -27.29 -16.79
CA ASP A 97 -9.44 -28.09 -16.28
C ASP A 97 -8.21 -27.25 -15.92
N THR A 98 -8.27 -25.93 -16.12
CA THR A 98 -7.15 -25.02 -15.97
C THR A 98 -7.57 -23.75 -15.22
N VAL A 99 -6.76 -23.36 -14.22
CA VAL A 99 -6.85 -22.09 -13.52
C VAL A 99 -5.55 -21.32 -13.69
N LEU A 100 -5.61 -20.15 -14.32
CA LEU A 100 -4.49 -19.21 -14.42
C LEU A 100 -4.64 -18.10 -13.39
N CYS A 101 -3.56 -17.79 -12.68
CA CYS A 101 -3.58 -16.78 -11.63
C CYS A 101 -2.21 -16.09 -11.48
N ASN A 102 -2.17 -14.83 -11.03
CA ASN A 102 -0.90 -14.19 -10.66
C ASN A 102 -0.59 -14.35 -9.17
N ARG A 103 0.66 -14.60 -8.76
CA ARG A 103 1.04 -14.80 -7.35
C ARG A 103 0.72 -13.58 -6.48
N ARG A 104 0.30 -13.83 -5.23
CA ARG A 104 0.23 -12.81 -4.17
C ARG A 104 1.34 -13.00 -3.14
N ALA A 105 1.74 -11.90 -2.51
CA ALA A 105 2.66 -11.91 -1.38
C ALA A 105 1.90 -12.12 -0.06
N GLY A 106 2.63 -12.58 0.97
CA GLY A 106 2.13 -12.72 2.34
C GLY A 106 1.84 -14.17 2.75
N PRO A 107 2.02 -14.50 4.04
CA PRO A 107 1.95 -15.87 4.53
C PRO A 107 0.56 -16.50 4.36
N THR A 108 -0.52 -15.75 4.65
CA THR A 108 -1.90 -16.25 4.52
C THR A 108 -2.27 -16.48 3.06
N ALA A 109 -1.88 -15.57 2.17
CA ALA A 109 -2.09 -15.69 0.74
C ALA A 109 -1.33 -16.88 0.12
N ILE A 110 -0.05 -17.06 0.46
CA ILE A 110 0.77 -18.18 -0.03
C ILE A 110 0.19 -19.52 0.46
N ALA A 111 -0.20 -19.61 1.73
CA ALA A 111 -0.80 -20.82 2.28
C ALA A 111 -2.14 -21.15 1.59
N ARG A 112 -2.95 -20.12 1.26
CA ARG A 112 -4.21 -20.25 0.53
C ARG A 112 -4.00 -20.74 -0.90
N ASP A 113 -3.07 -20.13 -1.64
CA ASP A 113 -2.74 -20.53 -3.02
C ASP A 113 -2.27 -22.00 -3.08
N ARG A 114 -1.46 -22.44 -2.11
CA ARG A 114 -1.08 -23.85 -1.96
C ARG A 114 -2.29 -24.77 -1.74
N ARG A 115 -3.19 -24.42 -0.81
CA ARG A 115 -4.41 -25.19 -0.53
C ARG A 115 -5.32 -25.29 -1.76
N VAL A 116 -5.45 -24.20 -2.52
CA VAL A 116 -6.18 -24.17 -3.79
C VAL A 116 -5.56 -25.16 -4.78
N GLY A 117 -4.24 -25.09 -4.98
CA GLY A 117 -3.51 -26.01 -5.87
C GLY A 117 -3.69 -27.48 -5.48
N GLU A 118 -3.51 -27.83 -4.21
CA GLU A 118 -3.69 -29.20 -3.71
C GLU A 118 -5.11 -29.73 -3.96
N ARG A 119 -6.14 -28.92 -3.67
CA ARG A 119 -7.54 -29.31 -3.83
C ARG A 119 -7.96 -29.45 -5.29
N LEU A 120 -7.49 -28.55 -6.15
CA LEU A 120 -7.82 -28.56 -7.58
C LEU A 120 -7.10 -29.69 -8.32
N SER A 121 -5.82 -29.94 -8.02
CA SER A 121 -5.06 -31.05 -8.59
C SER A 121 -5.69 -32.41 -8.27
N ALA A 122 -6.25 -32.60 -7.07
CA ALA A 122 -6.98 -33.81 -6.69
C ALA A 122 -8.27 -34.05 -7.53
N ARG A 123 -8.71 -33.04 -8.29
CA ARG A 123 -9.87 -33.09 -9.19
C ARG A 123 -9.48 -32.99 -10.66
N GLY A 124 -8.19 -33.10 -10.99
CA GLY A 124 -7.69 -33.00 -12.36
C GLY A 124 -7.64 -31.57 -12.92
N VAL A 125 -7.76 -30.55 -12.07
CA VAL A 125 -7.68 -29.14 -12.48
C VAL A 125 -6.28 -28.59 -12.16
N THR A 126 -5.57 -28.11 -13.18
CA THR A 126 -4.21 -27.60 -13.05
C THR A 126 -4.21 -26.10 -12.73
N VAL A 127 -3.39 -25.68 -11.77
CA VAL A 127 -3.22 -24.26 -11.41
C VAL A 127 -1.86 -23.76 -11.88
N HIS A 128 -1.84 -22.69 -12.68
CA HIS A 128 -0.60 -22.05 -13.14
C HIS A 128 -0.44 -20.64 -12.55
N PRO A 129 0.45 -20.47 -11.56
CA PRO A 129 0.76 -19.17 -11.00
C PRO A 129 1.83 -18.42 -11.81
N HIS A 130 1.63 -17.13 -12.07
CA HIS A 130 2.57 -16.25 -12.77
C HIS A 130 3.03 -15.07 -11.90
N ASN A 131 4.17 -14.44 -12.21
CA ASN A 131 4.56 -13.17 -11.58
C ASN A 131 4.07 -11.97 -12.39
N ALA A 132 3.16 -11.21 -11.77
CA ALA A 132 2.66 -9.93 -12.27
C ALA A 132 2.86 -8.78 -11.27
N ALA A 133 3.24 -9.11 -10.02
CA ALA A 133 3.27 -8.16 -8.92
C ALA A 133 4.64 -7.51 -8.73
N LEU A 134 5.72 -8.12 -9.22
CA LEU A 134 7.10 -7.68 -9.04
C LEU A 134 7.85 -7.60 -10.37
N LEU A 135 8.92 -6.78 -10.41
CA LEU A 135 9.82 -6.71 -11.57
C LEU A 135 10.48 -8.06 -11.87
N PHE A 136 10.88 -8.77 -10.83
CA PHE A 136 11.51 -10.09 -10.89
C PHE A 136 10.83 -11.07 -9.93
N GLU A 137 11.02 -12.37 -10.14
CA GLU A 137 10.44 -13.39 -9.27
C GLU A 137 10.94 -13.23 -7.83
N PRO A 138 10.06 -13.35 -6.82
CA PRO A 138 10.46 -13.28 -5.42
C PRO A 138 11.59 -14.27 -5.09
N GLY A 139 12.69 -13.77 -4.52
CA GLY A 139 13.85 -14.57 -4.12
C GLY A 139 14.87 -14.83 -5.24
N SER A 140 14.67 -14.26 -6.43
CA SER A 140 15.65 -14.27 -7.53
C SER A 140 16.81 -13.29 -7.31
N ILE A 141 16.58 -12.22 -6.53
CA ILE A 141 17.61 -11.22 -6.19
C ILE A 141 18.29 -11.65 -4.88
N ARG A 142 19.53 -12.14 -4.99
CA ARG A 142 20.32 -12.67 -3.85
C ARG A 142 21.70 -12.04 -3.76
N THR A 143 22.32 -12.13 -2.58
CA THR A 143 23.72 -11.73 -2.41
C THR A 143 24.67 -12.65 -3.20
N LYS A 144 25.94 -12.26 -3.32
CA LYS A 144 26.99 -13.14 -3.89
C LYS A 144 27.18 -14.44 -3.11
N SER A 145 26.73 -14.50 -1.86
CA SER A 145 26.77 -15.69 -1.00
C SER A 145 25.43 -16.44 -0.97
N ASP A 146 24.54 -16.15 -1.92
CA ASP A 146 23.21 -16.77 -2.08
C ASP A 146 22.23 -16.54 -0.90
N THR A 147 22.47 -15.48 -0.13
CA THR A 147 21.61 -15.11 1.01
C THR A 147 20.64 -13.97 0.68
N PRO A 148 19.54 -13.83 1.43
CA PRO A 148 18.66 -12.66 1.35
C PRO A 148 19.33 -11.33 1.68
N PHE A 149 18.88 -10.25 1.06
CA PHE A 149 19.27 -8.89 1.45
C PHE A 149 18.46 -8.38 2.64
N ARG A 150 19.14 -7.74 3.61
CA ARG A 150 18.51 -7.01 4.74
C ARG A 150 18.83 -5.51 4.75
N VAL A 151 19.43 -5.00 3.68
CA VAL A 151 19.82 -3.60 3.50
C VAL A 151 19.42 -3.18 2.08
N PHE A 152 18.75 -2.03 1.94
CA PHE A 152 18.18 -1.60 0.67
C PHE A 152 19.24 -1.29 -0.39
N THR A 153 20.27 -0.52 -0.04
CA THR A 153 21.27 -0.07 -1.02
C THR A 153 21.96 -1.20 -1.79
N PRO A 154 22.47 -2.28 -1.14
CA PRO A 154 23.03 -3.41 -1.88
C PRO A 154 21.97 -4.24 -2.63
N PHE A 155 20.73 -4.35 -2.10
CA PHE A 155 19.62 -4.96 -2.85
C PHE A 155 19.34 -4.21 -4.16
N TRP A 156 19.22 -2.89 -4.08
CA TRP A 156 18.94 -2.04 -5.25
C TRP A 156 20.04 -2.14 -6.31
N LYS A 157 21.31 -2.15 -5.88
CA LYS A 157 22.44 -2.38 -6.80
C LYS A 157 22.38 -3.76 -7.46
N ALA A 158 22.00 -4.80 -6.73
CA ALA A 158 21.83 -6.13 -7.29
C ALA A 158 20.66 -6.19 -8.28
N LEU A 159 19.52 -5.58 -7.94
CA LEU A 159 18.36 -5.46 -8.83
C LEU A 159 18.73 -4.75 -10.14
N LEU A 160 19.43 -3.62 -10.06
CA LEU A 160 19.91 -2.88 -11.24
C LEU A 160 20.94 -3.65 -12.08
N SER A 161 21.57 -4.68 -11.50
CA SER A 161 22.54 -5.53 -12.21
C SER A 161 21.87 -6.75 -12.87
N MET A 162 20.58 -6.97 -12.63
CA MET A 162 19.80 -7.98 -13.34
C MET A 162 19.62 -7.59 -14.82
N PRO A 163 19.33 -8.55 -15.71
CA PRO A 163 18.80 -8.23 -17.03
C PRO A 163 17.61 -7.29 -16.92
N GLU A 164 17.35 -6.51 -17.97
CA GLU A 164 16.19 -5.61 -17.98
C GLU A 164 14.89 -6.39 -17.65
N PRO A 165 14.00 -5.85 -16.79
CA PRO A 165 12.72 -6.48 -16.51
C PRO A 165 11.95 -6.77 -17.80
N PRO A 166 11.20 -7.89 -17.89
CA PRO A 166 10.43 -8.21 -19.09
C PRO A 166 9.57 -7.03 -19.56
N HIS A 167 9.46 -6.84 -20.87
CA HIS A 167 8.59 -5.79 -21.40
C HIS A 167 7.13 -6.09 -21.05
N PRO A 168 6.33 -5.05 -20.70
CA PRO A 168 4.91 -5.22 -20.43
C PRO A 168 4.17 -5.73 -21.66
N THR A 169 3.25 -6.67 -21.48
CA THR A 169 2.38 -7.14 -22.57
C THR A 169 1.20 -6.21 -22.78
N HIS A 170 0.71 -6.13 -24.02
CA HIS A 170 -0.54 -5.41 -24.31
C HIS A 170 -1.74 -6.16 -23.74
N ALA A 171 -2.83 -5.42 -23.44
CA ALA A 171 -4.11 -6.03 -23.11
C ALA A 171 -4.62 -6.85 -24.32
N PRO A 172 -5.27 -8.01 -24.09
CA PRO A 172 -5.86 -8.79 -25.18
C PRO A 172 -6.97 -7.98 -25.87
N GLY A 173 -7.05 -8.07 -27.20
CA GLY A 173 -8.06 -7.34 -27.98
C GLY A 173 -9.46 -7.95 -27.90
N LYS A 174 -9.58 -9.24 -27.55
CA LYS A 174 -10.84 -9.97 -27.39
C LYS A 174 -10.60 -11.22 -26.54
N LEU A 175 -11.63 -11.68 -25.85
CA LEU A 175 -11.68 -12.96 -25.16
C LEU A 175 -12.78 -13.83 -25.76
N THR A 176 -12.57 -15.14 -25.82
CA THR A 176 -13.61 -16.10 -26.20
C THR A 176 -14.49 -16.37 -24.98
N PRO A 177 -15.79 -16.08 -25.00
CA PRO A 177 -16.67 -16.38 -23.87
C PRO A 177 -16.98 -17.88 -23.77
N PRO A 178 -17.37 -18.38 -22.58
CA PRO A 178 -17.90 -19.73 -22.44
C PRO A 178 -19.21 -19.90 -23.23
N ALA A 179 -19.47 -21.12 -23.70
CA ALA A 179 -20.68 -21.43 -24.47
C ALA A 179 -21.98 -21.21 -23.67
N LYS A 180 -21.92 -21.38 -22.34
CA LYS A 180 -23.02 -21.10 -21.41
C LYS A 180 -22.62 -19.96 -20.48
N PRO A 181 -23.52 -19.00 -20.22
CA PRO A 181 -23.29 -17.99 -19.20
C PRO A 181 -23.06 -18.64 -17.83
N VAL A 182 -22.06 -18.15 -17.12
CA VAL A 182 -21.78 -18.54 -15.73
C VAL A 182 -22.55 -17.59 -14.82
N SER A 183 -23.22 -18.12 -13.80
CA SER A 183 -23.92 -17.26 -12.82
C SER A 183 -22.93 -16.29 -12.17
N SER A 184 -23.36 -15.14 -11.65
CA SER A 184 -22.48 -14.19 -10.95
C SER A 184 -23.23 -13.54 -9.79
N GLU A 185 -22.52 -13.31 -8.68
CA GLU A 185 -23.01 -12.43 -7.62
C GLU A 185 -23.07 -10.98 -8.11
N SER A 186 -23.91 -10.17 -7.47
CA SER A 186 -23.96 -8.72 -7.68
C SER A 186 -22.94 -8.02 -6.79
N LEU A 187 -22.10 -7.17 -7.37
CA LEU A 187 -21.11 -6.37 -6.61
C LEU A 187 -21.79 -5.46 -5.58
N LYS A 188 -23.01 -4.98 -5.86
CA LYS A 188 -23.79 -4.15 -4.94
C LYS A 188 -24.08 -4.89 -3.63
N ASP A 189 -24.34 -6.19 -3.72
CA ASP A 189 -24.71 -7.03 -2.57
C ASP A 189 -23.50 -7.35 -1.68
N TRP A 190 -22.28 -6.98 -2.11
CA TRP A 190 -21.10 -7.16 -1.30
C TRP A 190 -20.94 -6.14 -0.18
N GLY A 191 -21.69 -5.02 -0.23
CA GLY A 191 -21.66 -4.02 0.84
C GLY A 191 -20.27 -3.44 1.10
N LEU A 192 -19.45 -3.29 0.04
CA LEU A 192 -18.08 -2.78 0.15
C LEU A 192 -18.03 -1.27 0.40
N LEU A 193 -19.06 -0.54 -0.02
CA LEU A 193 -19.15 0.90 0.14
C LEU A 193 -19.76 1.26 1.50
N PRO A 194 -19.29 2.33 2.16
CA PRO A 194 -19.93 2.84 3.36
C PRO A 194 -21.31 3.42 3.05
N THR A 195 -22.21 3.38 4.02
CA THR A 195 -23.61 3.82 3.88
C THR A 195 -23.96 4.94 4.87
N ALA A 196 -24.01 4.64 6.17
CA ALA A 196 -24.42 5.59 7.20
C ALA A 196 -23.51 5.51 8.44
N PRO A 197 -22.62 6.49 8.68
CA PRO A 197 -22.31 7.63 7.80
C PRO A 197 -21.51 7.21 6.57
N ASP A 198 -21.73 7.89 5.46
CA ASP A 198 -20.87 7.81 4.29
C ASP A 198 -19.59 8.63 4.52
N TRP A 199 -18.56 7.98 5.05
CA TRP A 199 -17.28 8.60 5.37
C TRP A 199 -16.34 8.77 4.16
N ALA A 200 -16.67 8.21 3.00
CA ALA A 200 -15.78 8.16 1.83
C ALA A 200 -15.89 9.39 0.90
N GLY A 201 -16.46 10.49 1.37
CA GLY A 201 -16.60 11.73 0.59
C GLY A 201 -15.26 12.23 0.03
N GLY A 202 -14.27 12.45 0.89
CA GLY A 202 -12.95 12.91 0.47
C GLY A 202 -12.15 11.87 -0.34
N LEU A 203 -12.44 10.57 -0.19
CA LEU A 203 -11.87 9.53 -1.06
C LEU A 203 -12.37 9.69 -2.50
N ARG A 204 -13.68 9.94 -2.69
CA ARG A 204 -14.24 10.21 -4.03
C ARG A 204 -13.73 11.49 -4.67
N GLU A 205 -13.49 12.51 -3.87
CA GLU A 205 -12.93 13.78 -4.37
C GLU A 205 -11.47 13.61 -4.82
N ARG A 206 -10.70 12.77 -4.12
CA ARG A 206 -9.28 12.59 -4.38
C ARG A 206 -8.97 11.52 -5.43
N TRP A 207 -9.76 10.46 -5.50
CA TRP A 207 -9.37 9.23 -6.19
C TRP A 207 -10.39 8.70 -7.18
N GLU A 208 -9.85 8.17 -8.28
CA GLU A 208 -10.57 7.32 -9.22
C GLU A 208 -9.86 5.96 -9.30
N PRO A 209 -10.41 4.89 -8.71
CA PRO A 209 -9.84 3.54 -8.85
C PRO A 209 -9.87 3.04 -10.30
N GLY A 210 -8.97 2.13 -10.67
CA GLY A 210 -8.99 1.38 -11.93
C GLY A 210 -7.77 1.60 -12.83
N GLU A 211 -7.56 0.66 -13.76
CA GLU A 211 -6.42 0.62 -14.70
C GLU A 211 -6.26 1.87 -15.55
N GLU A 212 -7.37 2.43 -16.06
CA GLU A 212 -7.32 3.64 -16.89
C GLU A 212 -6.81 4.85 -16.10
N ALA A 213 -7.37 5.08 -14.91
CA ALA A 213 -6.94 6.15 -14.02
C ALA A 213 -5.48 5.96 -13.56
N ALA A 214 -5.04 4.70 -13.34
CA ALA A 214 -3.64 4.41 -13.06
C ALA A 214 -2.71 4.85 -14.19
N ARG A 215 -3.10 4.60 -15.45
CA ARG A 215 -2.32 5.00 -16.63
C ARG A 215 -2.26 6.52 -16.77
N GLU A 216 -3.40 7.20 -16.66
CA GLU A 216 -3.49 8.67 -16.73
C GLU A 216 -2.64 9.31 -15.63
N ARG A 217 -2.75 8.84 -14.38
CA ARG A 217 -1.96 9.32 -13.24
C ARG A 217 -0.46 9.17 -13.47
N LEU A 218 -0.02 8.05 -14.05
CA LEU A 218 1.40 7.85 -14.39
C LEU A 218 1.86 8.81 -15.50
N ALA A 219 1.05 8.98 -16.55
CA ALA A 219 1.35 9.92 -17.63
C ALA A 219 1.49 11.36 -17.10
N ASP A 220 0.52 11.84 -16.32
CA ASP A 220 0.55 13.18 -15.72
C ASP A 220 1.79 13.36 -14.84
N PHE A 221 2.16 12.34 -14.05
CA PHE A 221 3.36 12.39 -13.23
C PHE A 221 4.64 12.50 -14.07
N LEU A 222 4.74 11.71 -15.14
CA LEU A 222 5.91 11.70 -16.02
C LEU A 222 6.03 12.95 -16.91
N ASP A 223 4.92 13.62 -17.20
CA ASP A 223 4.88 14.84 -18.00
C ASP A 223 5.07 16.13 -17.20
N GLY A 224 5.06 16.06 -15.86
CA GLY A 224 5.31 17.23 -15.00
C GLY A 224 6.15 16.91 -13.76
N PRO A 225 5.55 16.43 -12.66
CA PRO A 225 6.21 16.36 -11.35
C PRO A 225 7.50 15.56 -11.30
N VAL A 226 7.70 14.56 -12.17
CA VAL A 226 8.89 13.69 -12.12
C VAL A 226 10.19 14.49 -12.24
N ALA A 227 10.23 15.58 -13.01
CA ALA A 227 11.43 16.39 -13.20
C ALA A 227 11.97 16.97 -11.88
N ALA A 228 11.07 17.43 -11.01
CA ALA A 228 11.40 18.03 -9.71
C ALA A 228 11.35 17.02 -8.55
N TYR A 229 11.00 15.75 -8.83
CA TYR A 229 10.79 14.72 -7.82
C TYR A 229 11.90 14.60 -6.76
N PRO A 230 13.20 14.68 -7.09
CA PRO A 230 14.26 14.57 -6.08
C PRO A 230 14.20 15.66 -5.00
N ALA A 231 13.76 16.87 -5.35
CA ALA A 231 13.64 18.00 -4.44
C ALA A 231 12.26 18.04 -3.75
N GLU A 232 11.20 17.63 -4.46
CA GLU A 232 9.82 17.82 -4.03
C GLU A 232 9.22 16.65 -3.24
N ARG A 233 9.75 15.43 -3.38
CA ARG A 233 9.26 14.21 -2.70
C ARG A 233 9.20 14.27 -1.16
N ASP A 234 9.88 15.23 -0.56
CA ASP A 234 9.94 15.44 0.88
C ASP A 234 9.00 16.56 1.37
N ARG A 235 8.32 17.28 0.45
CA ARG A 235 7.46 18.44 0.70
C ARG A 235 5.98 18.06 0.68
N PRO A 236 5.36 17.69 1.83
CA PRO A 236 3.94 17.33 1.88
C PRO A 236 2.99 18.46 1.51
N ASP A 237 3.44 19.71 1.54
CA ASP A 237 2.68 20.88 1.11
C ASP A 237 2.55 21.00 -0.41
N HIS A 238 3.33 20.24 -1.18
CA HIS A 238 3.30 20.22 -2.64
C HIS A 238 2.75 18.87 -3.16
N ASP A 239 2.10 18.86 -4.34
CA ASP A 239 1.72 17.62 -5.03
C ASP A 239 2.89 17.11 -5.89
N GLY A 240 4.01 16.79 -5.22
CA GLY A 240 5.27 16.43 -5.85
C GLY A 240 5.46 14.93 -6.10
N THR A 241 4.52 14.07 -5.71
CA THR A 241 4.65 12.61 -5.79
C THR A 241 3.68 12.00 -6.79
N SER A 242 3.99 10.80 -7.30
CA SER A 242 3.14 10.14 -8.30
C SER A 242 1.75 9.77 -7.77
N ALA A 243 1.64 9.54 -6.46
CA ALA A 243 0.41 9.05 -5.82
C ALA A 243 -0.09 7.71 -6.42
N MET A 244 0.83 6.91 -6.99
CA MET A 244 0.56 5.63 -7.66
C MET A 244 0.39 4.42 -6.72
N SER A 245 0.65 4.60 -5.42
CA SER A 245 0.66 3.50 -4.46
C SER A 245 -0.65 2.71 -4.37
N PRO A 246 -1.86 3.31 -4.41
CA PRO A 246 -3.11 2.54 -4.39
C PRO A 246 -3.26 1.67 -5.65
N HIS A 247 -3.01 2.25 -6.84
CA HIS A 247 -3.06 1.54 -8.11
C HIS A 247 -2.10 0.34 -8.15
N LEU A 248 -0.89 0.50 -7.60
CA LEU A 248 0.09 -0.58 -7.45
C LEU A 248 -0.37 -1.67 -6.47
N ALA A 249 -1.00 -1.31 -5.34
CA ALA A 249 -1.46 -2.26 -4.32
C ALA A 249 -2.62 -3.16 -4.83
N PHE A 250 -3.49 -2.61 -5.67
CA PHE A 250 -4.57 -3.34 -6.33
C PHE A 250 -4.17 -3.96 -7.68
N GLY A 251 -2.94 -3.71 -8.13
CA GLY A 251 -2.40 -4.21 -9.39
C GLY A 251 -3.15 -3.71 -10.61
N GLU A 252 -3.71 -2.50 -10.54
CA GLU A 252 -4.31 -1.77 -11.66
C GLU A 252 -3.25 -1.28 -12.65
N ILE A 253 -1.99 -1.25 -12.21
CA ILE A 253 -0.80 -1.09 -13.03
C ILE A 253 0.31 -1.98 -12.47
N GLY A 254 1.09 -2.60 -13.35
CA GLY A 254 2.24 -3.43 -12.99
C GLY A 254 3.52 -2.61 -12.76
N PRO A 255 4.46 -3.08 -11.94
CA PRO A 255 5.75 -2.41 -11.75
C PRO A 255 6.57 -2.38 -13.05
N ARG A 256 6.42 -3.37 -13.95
CA ARG A 256 7.07 -3.39 -15.26
C ARG A 256 6.57 -2.25 -16.15
N GLN A 257 5.27 -1.97 -16.13
CA GLN A 257 4.70 -0.82 -16.85
C GLN A 257 5.30 0.50 -16.37
N ILE A 258 5.38 0.71 -15.05
CA ILE A 258 5.99 1.91 -14.47
C ILE A 258 7.48 2.00 -14.83
N TRP A 259 8.21 0.90 -14.71
CA TRP A 259 9.64 0.83 -15.03
C TRP A 259 9.92 1.29 -16.46
N HIS A 260 9.26 0.64 -17.42
CA HIS A 260 9.47 0.89 -18.84
C HIS A 260 8.98 2.27 -19.27
N ALA A 261 7.82 2.73 -18.79
CA ALA A 261 7.32 4.07 -19.09
C ALA A 261 8.26 5.16 -18.56
N THR A 262 8.79 4.98 -17.34
CA THR A 262 9.71 5.95 -16.72
C THR A 262 11.06 6.00 -17.44
N ARG A 263 11.61 4.84 -17.81
CA ARG A 263 12.87 4.75 -18.58
C ARG A 263 12.70 5.40 -19.95
N HIS A 264 11.63 5.06 -20.65
CA HIS A 264 11.32 5.66 -21.95
C HIS A 264 11.20 7.18 -21.87
N ALA A 265 10.48 7.72 -20.87
CA ALA A 265 10.36 9.16 -20.68
C ALA A 265 11.72 9.84 -20.43
N ALA A 266 12.61 9.23 -19.64
CA ALA A 266 13.95 9.74 -19.36
C ALA A 266 14.89 9.67 -20.58
N ASP A 267 14.73 8.67 -21.43
CA ASP A 267 15.50 8.53 -22.68
C ASP A 267 15.08 9.57 -23.72
N GLN A 268 13.79 9.95 -23.74
CA GLN A 268 13.27 11.01 -24.63
C GLN A 268 13.57 12.42 -24.11
N ARG A 269 13.65 12.60 -22.78
CA ARG A 269 13.78 13.90 -22.11
C ARG A 269 14.88 13.83 -21.04
N HIS A 270 16.10 14.22 -21.41
CA HIS A 270 17.28 14.12 -20.54
C HIS A 270 17.13 14.86 -19.20
N GLU A 271 16.35 15.94 -19.16
CA GLU A 271 16.05 16.69 -17.94
C GLU A 271 15.29 15.86 -16.89
N LEU A 272 14.62 14.77 -17.31
CA LEU A 272 13.91 13.88 -16.40
C LEU A 272 14.81 12.82 -15.76
N ALA A 273 16.05 12.63 -16.23
CA ALA A 273 16.89 11.48 -15.86
C ALA A 273 17.07 11.33 -14.33
N ALA A 274 17.40 12.42 -13.63
CA ALA A 274 17.58 12.41 -12.18
C ALA A 274 16.28 12.11 -11.43
N GLY A 275 15.16 12.67 -11.92
CA GLY A 275 13.83 12.44 -11.37
C GLY A 275 13.33 11.01 -11.57
N ALA A 276 13.51 10.48 -12.77
CA ALA A 276 13.22 9.11 -13.14
C ALA A 276 14.03 8.11 -12.32
N GLU A 277 15.33 8.35 -12.12
CA GLU A 277 16.16 7.49 -11.26
C GLU A 277 15.67 7.52 -9.81
N ALA A 278 15.39 8.70 -9.27
CA ALA A 278 14.86 8.84 -7.92
C ALA A 278 13.49 8.16 -7.76
N PHE A 279 12.61 8.25 -8.76
CA PHE A 279 11.30 7.60 -8.74
C PHE A 279 11.41 6.07 -8.81
N LEU A 280 12.24 5.54 -9.71
CA LEU A 280 12.45 4.10 -9.83
C LEU A 280 13.13 3.50 -8.61
N ARG A 281 13.96 4.27 -7.91
CA ARG A 281 14.50 3.86 -6.62
C ARG A 281 13.40 3.65 -5.56
N GLU A 282 12.32 4.45 -5.58
CA GLU A 282 11.18 4.23 -4.69
C GLU A 282 10.36 2.99 -5.10
N LEU A 283 10.26 2.68 -6.40
CA LEU A 283 9.75 1.38 -6.85
C LEU A 283 10.65 0.23 -6.34
N GLY A 284 11.96 0.44 -6.30
CA GLY A 284 12.91 -0.48 -5.68
C GLY A 284 12.64 -0.74 -4.20
N TRP A 285 12.19 0.27 -3.43
CA TRP A 285 11.82 0.07 -2.02
C TRP A 285 10.62 -0.86 -1.87
N ARG A 286 9.64 -0.75 -2.78
CA ARG A 286 8.53 -1.71 -2.86
C ARG A 286 9.04 -3.12 -3.13
N GLU A 287 9.89 -3.30 -4.13
CA GLU A 287 10.51 -4.59 -4.44
C GLU A 287 11.26 -5.17 -3.23
N PHE A 288 12.04 -4.35 -2.53
CA PHE A 288 12.80 -4.74 -1.34
C PHE A 288 11.89 -5.27 -0.24
N ASN A 289 10.80 -4.57 0.08
CA ASN A 289 9.85 -4.98 1.11
C ASN A 289 9.16 -6.32 0.76
N HIS A 290 8.77 -6.52 -0.49
CA HIS A 290 8.17 -7.81 -0.91
C HIS A 290 9.18 -8.96 -0.85
N HIS A 291 10.44 -8.72 -1.24
CA HIS A 291 11.50 -9.71 -1.09
C HIS A 291 11.77 -10.02 0.38
N LEU A 292 11.77 -9.01 1.26
CA LEU A 292 11.93 -9.21 2.69
C LEU A 292 10.78 -10.02 3.29
N LEU A 293 9.52 -9.72 2.96
CA LEU A 293 8.35 -10.46 3.45
C LEU A 293 8.38 -11.94 3.05
N ARG A 294 8.92 -12.27 1.87
CA ARG A 294 9.09 -13.67 1.44
C ARG A 294 10.05 -14.42 2.36
N GLU A 295 11.18 -13.80 2.69
CA GLU A 295 12.26 -14.42 3.46
C GLU A 295 11.98 -14.38 4.96
N GLU A 296 11.20 -13.39 5.41
CA GLU A 296 10.79 -13.18 6.81
C GLU A 296 9.26 -13.07 6.91
N PRO A 297 8.50 -14.18 6.75
CA PRO A 297 7.03 -14.14 6.68
C PRO A 297 6.35 -13.61 7.95
N GLY A 298 7.05 -13.62 9.08
CA GLY A 298 6.57 -13.09 10.36
C GLY A 298 6.71 -11.57 10.53
N ILE A 299 7.28 -10.85 9.55
CA ILE A 299 7.48 -9.39 9.65
C ILE A 299 6.18 -8.58 9.89
N PRO A 300 4.98 -9.00 9.44
CA PRO A 300 3.77 -8.25 9.75
C PRO A 300 3.36 -8.30 11.24
N ASP A 301 3.77 -9.35 11.96
CA ASP A 301 3.31 -9.62 13.33
C ASP A 301 4.42 -9.45 14.38
N THR A 302 5.65 -9.81 14.01
CA THR A 302 6.78 -9.97 14.94
C THR A 302 7.97 -9.10 14.53
N PRO A 303 8.67 -8.46 15.48
CA PRO A 303 9.82 -7.62 15.16
C PRO A 303 10.98 -8.45 14.61
N LEU A 304 11.60 -7.98 13.53
CA LEU A 304 12.74 -8.64 12.90
C LEU A 304 13.95 -8.71 13.85
N ASP A 305 14.17 -7.66 14.64
CA ASP A 305 15.04 -7.71 15.82
C ASP A 305 14.27 -8.25 17.04
N ALA A 306 14.50 -9.52 17.36
CA ALA A 306 13.83 -10.23 18.44
C ALA A 306 13.94 -9.56 19.83
N ARG A 307 14.94 -8.69 20.06
CA ARG A 307 15.05 -7.94 21.33
C ARG A 307 13.86 -7.00 21.55
N PHE A 308 13.20 -6.55 20.49
CA PHE A 308 12.01 -5.70 20.59
C PHE A 308 10.75 -6.46 20.99
N ALA A 309 10.76 -7.80 20.99
CA ALA A 309 9.63 -8.60 21.49
C ALA A 309 9.38 -8.37 22.99
N ARG A 310 10.42 -7.99 23.74
CA ARG A 310 10.36 -7.63 25.17
C ARG A 310 10.42 -6.12 25.43
N PHE A 311 10.20 -5.29 24.41
CA PHE A 311 10.24 -3.83 24.58
C PHE A 311 9.10 -3.40 25.51
N PRO A 312 9.36 -2.53 26.51
CA PRO A 312 8.38 -2.16 27.53
C PRO A 312 7.37 -1.12 26.98
N TRP A 313 6.55 -1.55 26.02
CA TRP A 313 5.52 -0.73 25.40
C TRP A 313 4.46 -0.29 26.40
N ARG A 314 3.92 0.91 26.21
CA ARG A 314 2.84 1.48 27.03
C ARG A 314 1.48 1.04 26.51
N THR A 315 0.59 0.71 27.44
CA THR A 315 -0.85 0.65 27.14
C THR A 315 -1.46 2.02 27.38
N ASP A 316 -1.59 2.83 26.31
CA ASP A 316 -2.15 4.18 26.37
C ASP A 316 -3.29 4.35 25.36
N LYS A 317 -4.46 3.81 25.71
CA LYS A 317 -5.67 3.87 24.85
C LYS A 317 -6.13 5.29 24.56
N ALA A 318 -5.85 6.25 25.44
CA ALA A 318 -6.21 7.64 25.23
C ALA A 318 -5.27 8.30 24.21
N GLY A 319 -3.96 8.09 24.37
CA GLY A 319 -2.94 8.53 23.42
C GLY A 319 -3.15 7.94 22.02
N LEU A 320 -3.42 6.62 21.93
CA LEU A 320 -3.72 5.97 20.65
C LEU A 320 -4.92 6.62 19.95
N ARG A 321 -6.03 6.83 20.66
CA ARG A 321 -7.23 7.47 20.08
C ARG A 321 -7.00 8.92 19.68
N ALA A 322 -6.18 9.66 20.43
CA ALA A 322 -5.81 11.02 20.08
C ALA A 322 -4.97 11.06 18.79
N TRP A 323 -4.03 10.12 18.65
CA TRP A 323 -3.23 9.92 17.44
C TRP A 323 -4.12 9.55 16.24
N GLN A 324 -4.95 8.50 16.35
CA GLN A 324 -5.86 8.06 15.29
C GLN A 324 -6.77 9.18 14.75
N ARG A 325 -7.17 10.12 15.63
CA ARG A 325 -8.08 11.22 15.29
C ARG A 325 -7.39 12.53 14.89
N GLY A 326 -6.05 12.59 14.89
CA GLY A 326 -5.30 13.84 14.67
C GLY A 326 -5.66 14.92 15.69
N ARG A 327 -5.58 14.55 16.97
CA ARG A 327 -5.84 15.41 18.14
C ARG A 327 -4.73 15.31 19.19
N THR A 328 -3.50 15.13 18.74
CA THR A 328 -2.30 15.03 19.59
C THR A 328 -1.83 16.39 20.10
N GLY A 329 -2.26 17.47 19.46
CA GLY A 329 -1.75 18.81 19.73
C GLY A 329 -0.47 19.13 18.96
N TYR A 330 0.09 18.19 18.19
CA TYR A 330 1.23 18.40 17.29
C TYR A 330 0.76 18.58 15.84
N PRO A 331 0.79 19.81 15.28
CA PRO A 331 0.07 20.13 14.04
C PRO A 331 0.45 19.28 12.83
N ILE A 332 1.73 18.98 12.62
CA ILE A 332 2.16 18.13 11.50
C ILE A 332 1.69 16.67 11.65
N VAL A 333 1.59 16.17 12.89
CA VAL A 333 1.06 14.83 13.19
C VAL A 333 -0.44 14.82 12.95
N ASP A 334 -1.13 15.84 13.48
CA ASP A 334 -2.58 15.96 13.38
C ASP A 334 -3.03 16.17 11.93
N ALA A 335 -2.31 16.97 11.15
CA ALA A 335 -2.52 17.15 9.71
C ALA A 335 -2.36 15.82 8.94
N GLY A 336 -1.33 15.04 9.26
CA GLY A 336 -1.13 13.70 8.72
C GLY A 336 -2.33 12.79 8.95
N MET A 337 -2.71 12.63 10.21
CA MET A 337 -3.78 11.71 10.60
C MET A 337 -5.14 12.15 10.04
N ARG A 338 -5.36 13.46 9.87
CA ARG A 338 -6.56 14.00 9.21
C ARG A 338 -6.54 13.83 7.70
N GLN A 339 -5.38 13.98 7.04
CA GLN A 339 -5.21 13.64 5.62
C GLN A 339 -5.56 12.18 5.37
N LEU A 340 -5.01 11.27 6.19
CA LEU A 340 -5.30 9.84 6.12
C LEU A 340 -6.80 9.57 6.23
N TRP A 341 -7.46 10.16 7.23
CA TRP A 341 -8.90 9.96 7.40
C TRP A 341 -9.73 10.52 6.23
N GLN A 342 -9.39 11.72 5.74
CA GLN A 342 -10.14 12.38 4.68
C GLN A 342 -9.93 11.74 3.31
N THR A 343 -8.72 11.26 3.01
CA THR A 343 -8.34 10.85 1.65
C THR A 343 -7.95 9.38 1.53
N GLY A 344 -7.84 8.65 2.65
CA GLY A 344 -7.34 7.27 2.65
C GLY A 344 -5.86 7.16 2.30
N TRP A 345 -5.12 8.26 2.26
CA TRP A 345 -3.70 8.30 1.89
C TRP A 345 -2.96 9.34 2.71
N MET A 346 -1.67 9.14 2.93
CA MET A 346 -0.82 10.10 3.61
C MET A 346 0.54 10.23 2.91
N HIS A 347 1.07 11.45 2.83
CA HIS A 347 2.41 11.69 2.28
C HIS A 347 3.47 10.88 3.04
N ASN A 348 4.43 10.25 2.33
CA ASN A 348 5.39 9.32 2.94
C ASN A 348 6.20 9.96 4.09
N ARG A 349 6.71 11.18 3.90
CA ARG A 349 7.42 11.91 4.96
C ARG A 349 6.57 12.05 6.22
N VAL A 350 5.27 12.28 6.06
CA VAL A 350 4.34 12.45 7.18
C VAL A 350 4.00 11.09 7.80
N ARG A 351 3.89 10.00 7.03
CA ARG A 351 3.79 8.62 7.56
C ARG A 351 4.94 8.31 8.53
N MET A 352 6.17 8.69 8.16
CA MET A 352 7.34 8.53 9.02
C MET A 352 7.23 9.37 10.32
N ILE A 353 6.74 10.60 10.22
CA ILE A 353 6.56 11.50 11.39
C ILE A 353 5.50 10.93 12.34
N VAL A 354 4.32 10.57 11.83
CA VAL A 354 3.23 10.05 12.67
C VAL A 354 3.57 8.68 13.27
N GLY A 355 4.28 7.83 12.52
CA GLY A 355 4.73 6.53 13.03
C GLY A 355 5.78 6.69 14.12
N SER A 356 6.75 7.60 13.93
CA SER A 356 7.77 7.92 14.93
C SER A 356 7.12 8.47 16.20
N PHE A 357 6.13 9.36 16.06
CA PHE A 357 5.37 9.89 17.19
C PHE A 357 4.63 8.80 17.98
N LEU A 358 3.94 7.88 17.29
CA LEU A 358 3.26 6.76 17.95
C LEU A 358 4.24 5.87 18.73
N ILE A 359 5.33 5.46 18.07
CA ILE A 359 6.26 4.46 18.61
C ILE A 359 7.20 5.06 19.66
N LYS A 360 7.63 6.31 19.48
CA LYS A 360 8.69 6.92 20.30
C LYS A 360 8.12 7.93 21.28
N ASP A 361 7.24 8.83 20.86
CA ASP A 361 6.66 9.81 21.77
C ASP A 361 5.60 9.18 22.67
N LEU A 362 4.69 8.37 22.12
CA LEU A 362 3.64 7.70 22.91
C LEU A 362 4.09 6.35 23.48
N LEU A 363 5.17 5.77 22.95
CA LEU A 363 5.70 4.45 23.31
C LEU A 363 4.67 3.32 23.14
N ILE A 364 3.82 3.44 22.13
CA ILE A 364 2.77 2.47 21.78
C ILE A 364 3.35 1.48 20.77
N PRO A 365 3.00 0.18 20.83
CA PRO A 365 3.54 -0.81 19.89
C PRO A 365 3.14 -0.46 18.44
N TRP A 366 4.07 -0.67 17.52
CA TRP A 366 3.91 -0.32 16.10
C TRP A 366 2.74 -1.06 15.45
N GLN A 367 2.38 -2.24 15.95
CA GLN A 367 1.24 -3.04 15.48
C GLN A 367 -0.10 -2.29 15.59
N GLU A 368 -0.27 -1.42 16.59
CA GLU A 368 -1.48 -0.60 16.71
C GLU A 368 -1.59 0.44 15.59
N GLY A 369 -0.44 0.97 15.15
CA GLY A 369 -0.35 1.87 14.01
C GLY A 369 -0.50 1.15 12.68
N GLU A 370 0.11 -0.03 12.55
CA GLU A 370 0.00 -0.93 11.40
C GLU A 370 -1.47 -1.28 11.13
N ALA A 371 -2.18 -1.75 12.16
CA ALA A 371 -3.59 -2.12 12.06
C ALA A 371 -4.48 -0.92 11.70
N TRP A 372 -4.20 0.27 12.25
CA TRP A 372 -4.92 1.49 11.88
C TRP A 372 -4.67 1.86 10.41
N PHE A 373 -3.42 1.77 9.96
CA PHE A 373 -3.05 2.03 8.56
C PHE A 373 -3.68 0.99 7.63
N TRP A 374 -3.74 -0.28 8.02
CA TRP A 374 -4.39 -1.34 7.26
C TRP A 374 -5.87 -1.04 7.02
N ASP A 375 -6.59 -0.54 8.02
CA ASP A 375 -8.02 -0.24 7.89
C ASP A 375 -8.30 1.05 7.09
N THR A 376 -7.39 2.02 7.15
CA THR A 376 -7.64 3.39 6.66
C THR A 376 -6.89 3.77 5.39
N LEU A 377 -5.91 2.98 4.94
CA LEU A 377 -5.18 3.25 3.69
C LEU A 377 -5.85 2.61 2.46
N VAL A 378 -5.99 3.41 1.40
CA VAL A 378 -6.28 2.90 0.06
C VAL A 378 -5.08 2.22 -0.59
N ASP A 379 -3.88 2.39 -0.04
CA ASP A 379 -2.66 1.72 -0.48
C ASP A 379 -2.09 0.74 0.56
N ALA A 380 -2.95 0.20 1.43
CA ALA A 380 -2.57 -0.84 2.37
C ALA A 380 -1.98 -2.05 1.63
N ASP A 381 -0.69 -2.33 1.88
CA ASP A 381 0.05 -3.45 1.32
C ASP A 381 0.85 -4.12 2.44
N ILE A 382 0.76 -5.44 2.54
CA ILE A 382 1.29 -6.19 3.68
C ILE A 382 2.82 -6.09 3.78
N ALA A 383 3.52 -6.03 2.65
CA ALA A 383 4.97 -5.94 2.64
C ALA A 383 5.43 -4.52 3.00
N ASN A 384 4.85 -3.53 2.33
CA ASN A 384 5.23 -2.14 2.48
C ASN A 384 4.81 -1.57 3.84
N ASN A 385 3.61 -1.89 4.33
CA ASN A 385 3.15 -1.42 5.64
C ASN A 385 4.04 -2.00 6.74
N ALA A 386 4.19 -3.34 6.79
CA ALA A 386 5.01 -4.01 7.80
C ALA A 386 6.48 -3.55 7.76
N GLY A 387 7.10 -3.54 6.58
CA GLY A 387 8.49 -3.13 6.40
C GLY A 387 8.75 -1.70 6.89
N ASN A 388 7.88 -0.76 6.53
CA ASN A 388 8.02 0.64 6.95
C ASN A 388 7.73 0.85 8.44
N TRP A 389 6.73 0.18 9.02
CA TRP A 389 6.47 0.27 10.47
C TRP A 389 7.65 -0.24 11.29
N GLN A 390 8.25 -1.36 10.90
CA GLN A 390 9.45 -1.86 11.57
C GLN A 390 10.67 -0.97 11.33
N TRP A 391 10.80 -0.37 10.15
CA TRP A 391 11.86 0.59 9.84
C TRP A 391 11.80 1.81 10.77
N VAL A 392 10.60 2.36 10.98
CA VAL A 392 10.36 3.49 11.91
C VAL A 392 10.56 3.06 13.36
N ALA A 393 10.14 1.84 13.71
CA ALA A 393 10.30 1.26 15.04
C ALA A 393 11.74 0.88 15.38
N GLY A 394 12.69 0.97 14.45
CA GLY A 394 14.09 0.67 14.71
C GLY A 394 14.40 -0.82 14.88
N CYS A 395 13.44 -1.70 14.56
CA CYS A 395 13.57 -3.15 14.67
C CYS A 395 13.58 -3.89 13.31
N GLY A 396 13.36 -3.16 12.20
CA GLY A 396 13.30 -3.71 10.85
C GLY A 396 14.64 -3.77 10.11
N ALA A 397 14.58 -4.27 8.86
CA ALA A 397 15.71 -4.24 7.93
C ALA A 397 16.06 -2.79 7.55
N ASP A 398 17.35 -2.49 7.42
CA ASP A 398 17.87 -1.14 7.12
C ASP A 398 17.34 -0.01 8.04
N ALA A 399 16.83 -0.35 9.23
CA ALA A 399 16.06 0.57 10.07
C ALA A 399 16.87 1.76 10.57
N ALA A 400 16.21 2.91 10.67
CA ALA A 400 16.76 4.06 11.36
C ALA A 400 17.01 3.67 12.84
N PRO A 401 18.20 3.95 13.41
CA PRO A 401 18.47 3.57 14.79
C PRO A 401 17.42 4.12 15.75
N PHE A 402 16.91 3.29 16.67
CA PHE A 402 15.80 3.63 17.56
C PHE A 402 15.98 4.99 18.26
N PHE A 403 17.20 5.26 18.73
CA PHE A 403 17.58 6.48 19.45
C PHE A 403 17.41 7.79 18.63
N ARG A 404 17.20 7.70 17.31
CA ARG A 404 16.78 8.84 16.49
C ARG A 404 15.28 9.07 16.66
N VAL A 405 14.90 9.73 17.76
CA VAL A 405 13.53 10.21 17.99
C VAL A 405 13.31 11.46 17.16
N PHE A 406 12.29 11.48 16.30
CA PHE A 406 12.00 12.66 15.49
C PHE A 406 11.33 13.71 16.36
N ASN A 407 11.85 14.94 16.35
CA ASN A 407 11.11 16.06 16.92
C ASN A 407 10.05 16.50 15.89
N PRO A 408 8.75 16.27 16.15
CA PRO A 408 7.70 16.58 15.18
C PRO A 408 7.69 18.07 14.80
N ILE A 409 8.05 18.98 15.71
CA ILE A 409 8.11 20.43 15.45
C ILE A 409 9.17 20.72 14.39
N LEU A 410 10.40 20.23 14.61
CA LEU A 410 11.51 20.44 13.67
C LEU A 410 11.28 19.74 12.33
N GLN A 411 10.58 18.60 12.32
CA GLN A 411 10.18 17.95 11.08
C GLN A 411 9.14 18.80 10.32
N GLY A 412 8.14 19.35 11.02
CA GLY A 412 7.16 20.26 10.44
C GLY A 412 7.82 21.52 9.86
N GLU A 413 8.65 22.21 10.64
CA GLU A 413 9.38 23.42 10.19
C GLU A 413 10.29 23.14 8.98
N LYS A 414 10.86 21.93 8.88
CA LYS A 414 11.73 21.55 7.76
C LYS A 414 10.97 21.20 6.49
N PHE A 415 9.89 20.44 6.60
CA PHE A 415 9.21 19.84 5.44
C PHE A 415 7.93 20.58 5.03
N ASP A 416 7.34 21.37 5.93
CA ASP A 416 6.20 22.25 5.69
C ASP A 416 6.51 23.66 6.24
N PRO A 417 7.51 24.36 5.66
CA PRO A 417 8.10 25.57 6.26
C PRO A 417 7.11 26.73 6.42
N GLU A 418 6.10 26.80 5.54
CA GLU A 418 5.05 27.82 5.59
C GLU A 418 3.79 27.34 6.33
N GLY A 419 3.74 26.07 6.71
CA GLY A 419 2.58 25.45 7.33
C GLY A 419 1.44 25.17 6.37
N ASN A 420 1.63 25.24 5.05
CA ASN A 420 0.57 25.09 4.05
C ASN A 420 -0.11 23.71 4.14
N TYR A 421 0.65 22.66 4.43
CA TYR A 421 0.09 21.34 4.66
C TYR A 421 -0.74 21.30 5.96
N VAL A 422 -0.20 21.87 7.05
CA VAL A 422 -0.94 21.98 8.33
C VAL A 422 -2.23 22.78 8.16
N ARG A 423 -2.19 23.95 7.51
CA ARG A 423 -3.38 24.80 7.30
C ARG A 423 -4.46 24.09 6.50
N ARG A 424 -4.07 23.25 5.52
CA ARG A 424 -5.01 22.48 4.70
C ARG A 424 -5.81 21.46 5.52
N TYR A 425 -5.16 20.73 6.42
CA TYR A 425 -5.79 19.61 7.16
C TYR A 425 -6.16 19.95 8.60
N VAL A 426 -5.65 21.06 9.14
CA VAL A 426 -5.96 21.62 10.46
C VAL A 426 -6.41 23.07 10.28
N PRO A 427 -7.56 23.30 9.63
CA PRO A 427 -8.02 24.64 9.25
C PRO A 427 -8.29 25.54 10.44
N GLU A 428 -8.53 24.99 11.64
CA GLU A 428 -8.62 25.79 12.86
C GLU A 428 -7.33 26.55 13.20
N LEU A 429 -6.18 26.17 12.63
CA LEU A 429 -4.89 26.87 12.77
C LEU A 429 -4.54 27.75 11.56
N GLU A 430 -5.42 27.88 10.57
CA GLU A 430 -5.15 28.53 9.27
C GLU A 430 -4.60 29.96 9.38
N LYS A 431 -4.97 30.71 10.42
CA LYS A 431 -4.56 32.11 10.59
C LYS A 431 -3.33 32.29 11.47
N LEU A 432 -2.79 31.21 12.04
CA LEU A 432 -1.67 31.29 12.96
C LEU A 432 -0.36 31.59 12.20
N PRO A 433 0.48 32.56 12.59
CA PRO A 433 1.73 32.88 11.87
C PRO A 433 2.68 31.68 11.74
N ASN A 434 3.45 31.58 10.63
CA ASN A 434 4.34 30.46 10.31
C ASN A 434 5.27 30.07 11.48
N ARG A 435 5.83 31.06 12.19
CA ARG A 435 6.70 30.83 13.35
C ARG A 435 6.07 29.99 14.48
N TRP A 436 4.74 29.91 14.53
CA TRP A 436 3.98 29.19 15.56
C TRP A 436 3.16 28.03 15.01
N ILE A 437 3.08 27.84 13.68
CA ILE A 437 2.14 26.90 13.06
C ILE A 437 2.38 25.45 13.48
N HIS A 438 3.63 25.08 13.78
CA HIS A 438 4.04 23.74 14.25
C HIS A 438 4.16 23.62 15.77
N LYS A 439 3.92 24.71 16.50
CA LYS A 439 4.06 24.81 17.97
C LYS A 439 3.10 25.85 18.56
N PRO A 440 1.77 25.71 18.33
CA PRO A 440 0.80 26.72 18.71
C PRO A 440 0.75 27.00 20.22
N TRP A 441 1.17 26.04 21.06
CA TRP A 441 1.23 26.22 22.51
C TRP A 441 2.37 27.13 23.00
N GLU A 442 3.35 27.43 22.15
CA GLU A 442 4.42 28.41 22.44
C GLU A 442 4.05 29.82 21.95
N ALA A 443 2.93 29.97 21.22
CA ALA A 443 2.49 31.26 20.74
C ALA A 443 2.05 32.17 21.90
N PRO A 444 2.41 33.46 21.90
CA PRO A 444 1.86 34.43 22.85
C PRO A 444 0.33 34.53 22.74
N ASP A 445 -0.34 34.82 23.86
CA ASP A 445 -1.80 34.94 23.90
C ASP A 445 -2.37 35.90 22.85
N GLU A 446 -1.66 37.00 22.55
CA GLU A 446 -2.07 37.93 21.50
C GLU A 446 -2.09 37.28 20.11
N ALA A 447 -1.09 36.47 19.78
CA ALA A 447 -1.04 35.78 18.49
C ALA A 447 -2.17 34.74 18.37
N LEU A 448 -2.48 34.03 19.45
CA LEU A 448 -3.60 33.09 19.52
C LEU A 448 -4.95 33.80 19.36
N ARG A 449 -5.15 34.95 20.04
CA ARG A 449 -6.35 35.77 19.90
C ARG A 449 -6.55 36.29 18.48
N GLN A 450 -5.49 36.84 17.87
CA GLN A 450 -5.54 37.35 16.49
C GLN A 450 -5.87 36.24 15.48
N ALA A 451 -5.35 35.04 15.70
CA ALA A 451 -5.66 33.87 14.87
C ALA A 451 -7.04 33.25 15.16
N GLY A 452 -7.72 33.66 16.25
CA GLY A 452 -9.00 33.09 16.67
C GLY A 452 -8.87 31.67 17.26
N VAL A 453 -7.72 31.31 17.84
CA VAL A 453 -7.42 29.97 18.34
C VAL A 453 -7.45 29.94 19.87
N LYS A 454 -8.32 29.14 20.47
CA LYS A 454 -8.29 28.80 21.90
C LYS A 454 -7.81 27.38 22.12
N LEU A 455 -6.59 27.24 22.64
CA LEU A 455 -6.03 25.93 22.98
C LEU A 455 -6.85 25.20 24.06
N GLY A 456 -7.09 23.91 23.85
CA GLY A 456 -7.97 23.07 24.66
C GLY A 456 -9.46 23.15 24.27
N LYS A 457 -9.85 24.06 23.37
CA LYS A 457 -11.20 24.14 22.81
C LYS A 457 -11.20 23.93 21.30
N ASP A 458 -10.53 24.82 20.57
CA ASP A 458 -10.54 24.81 19.10
C ASP A 458 -9.47 23.84 18.57
N TYR A 459 -8.29 23.84 19.21
CA TYR A 459 -7.19 22.90 18.94
C TYR A 459 -6.61 22.37 20.28
N PRO A 460 -6.29 21.09 20.43
CA PRO A 460 -5.82 20.54 21.71
C PRO A 460 -4.44 21.07 22.12
N ARG A 461 -4.17 21.05 23.43
CA ARG A 461 -2.79 21.17 23.94
C ARG A 461 -2.03 19.87 23.64
N PRO A 462 -0.68 19.89 23.55
CA PRO A 462 0.13 18.69 23.39
C PRO A 462 -0.24 17.62 24.41
N ILE A 463 -0.52 16.40 23.95
CA ILE A 463 -0.87 15.26 24.82
C ILE A 463 0.34 14.71 25.60
N VAL A 464 1.55 15.11 25.20
CA VAL A 464 2.81 14.76 25.85
C VAL A 464 3.81 15.89 25.62
N ASP A 465 4.75 16.09 26.54
CA ASP A 465 5.94 16.91 26.32
C ASP A 465 7.00 16.10 25.55
N HIS A 466 7.55 16.65 24.46
CA HIS A 466 8.47 15.91 23.59
C HIS A 466 9.78 15.55 24.28
N GLY A 467 10.34 16.45 25.11
CA GLY A 467 11.59 16.20 25.84
C GLY A 467 11.44 15.00 26.78
N THR A 468 10.39 15.03 27.59
CA THR A 468 10.04 13.95 28.52
C THR A 468 9.74 12.63 27.79
N ALA A 469 9.03 12.70 26.65
CA ALA A 469 8.71 11.53 25.84
C ALA A 469 9.95 10.87 25.24
N ARG A 470 10.86 11.69 24.70
CA ARG A 470 12.15 11.26 24.16
C ARG A 470 12.99 10.56 25.22
N ASP A 471 13.13 11.16 26.40
CA ASP A 471 13.94 10.57 27.48
C ASP A 471 13.37 9.23 27.95
N ARG A 472 12.04 9.13 28.06
CA ARG A 472 11.35 7.86 28.33
C ARG A 472 11.63 6.80 27.26
N ALA A 473 11.54 7.16 25.98
CA ALA A 473 11.79 6.22 24.90
C ALA A 473 13.23 5.70 24.90
N LEU A 474 14.20 6.60 25.16
CA LEU A 474 15.61 6.23 25.26
C LEU A 474 15.86 5.32 26.47
N ALA A 475 15.24 5.58 27.62
CA ALA A 475 15.34 4.71 28.79
C ALA A 475 14.82 3.29 28.48
N ALA A 476 13.63 3.18 27.89
CA ALA A 476 13.06 1.89 27.46
C ALA A 476 13.98 1.13 26.48
N PHE A 477 14.61 1.84 25.53
CA PHE A 477 15.56 1.22 24.62
C PHE A 477 16.83 0.73 25.30
N GLN A 478 17.31 1.42 26.35
CA GLN A 478 18.46 0.96 27.13
C GLN A 478 18.15 -0.31 27.92
N GLU A 479 16.91 -0.51 28.38
CA GLU A 479 16.51 -1.75 29.06
C GLU A 479 16.66 -2.97 28.15
N ILE A 480 16.17 -2.89 26.90
CA ILE A 480 16.27 -4.03 25.99
C ILE A 480 17.69 -4.30 25.49
N LYS A 481 18.57 -3.28 25.48
CA LYS A 481 20.00 -3.47 25.17
C LYS A 481 20.70 -4.28 26.25
N LYS A 482 20.48 -3.95 27.52
CA LYS A 482 21.12 -4.62 28.67
C LYS A 482 20.66 -6.06 28.86
N ALA A 483 19.43 -6.40 28.47
CA ALA A 483 18.89 -7.75 28.56
C ALA A 483 19.28 -8.67 27.39
N GLY A 484 20.17 -8.20 26.49
CA GLY A 484 20.67 -8.97 25.33
C GLY A 484 22.14 -9.39 25.44
N ASP A 485 22.81 -8.98 26.51
CA ASP A 485 24.07 -9.55 27.00
C ASP A 485 23.73 -10.56 28.12
#